data_AF-A0A3D1GTB1-F1
#
_entry.id   AF-A0A3D1GTB1-F1
#
_cell.length_a   1.000
_cell.length_b   1.000
_cell.length_c   1.000
_cell.angle_alpha   90.00
_cell.angle_beta   90.00
_cell.angle_gamma   90.00
#
_symmetry.space_group_name_H-M   'P 1'
#
loop_
_entity.id
_entity.type
_entity.pdbx_description
1 polymer ?
#
loop_
_entity_poly.entity_id
_entity_poly.type
_entity_poly.pdbx_seq_one_letter_code
_entity_poly.pdbx_strand_id
1 'polypeptide(L)'
;NLPLIPYIAKVLTVPRTFLIPFILFFTLMGAYIGQNNVTELLFLVGLGVAATILRFASFPLAPLLIGFILGPMLEDNFSRATQLYDGVSFIWERPMTAVLLVVAVLLIVLPAMRSRKAARTQAAG
;
A
#
# COMPACT_ATOMS: atom_id res chain seq x y z
N ASN A 1 7.24 11.56 22.07
CA ASN A 1 7.87 10.86 20.91
C ASN A 1 8.99 11.68 20.24
N LEU A 2 8.97 13.03 20.25
CA LEU A 2 10.05 13.88 19.72
C LEU A 2 11.49 13.60 20.23
N PRO A 3 11.75 13.35 21.54
CA PRO A 3 13.12 13.10 22.02
C PRO A 3 13.67 11.71 21.66
N LEU A 4 12.83 10.76 21.23
CA LEU A 4 13.23 9.40 20.88
C LEU A 4 13.66 9.25 19.41
N ILE A 5 13.25 10.17 18.55
CA ILE A 5 13.62 10.22 17.12
C ILE A 5 15.14 10.11 16.91
N PRO A 6 16.01 10.87 17.61
CA PRO A 6 17.46 10.75 17.40
C PRO A 6 18.02 9.38 17.81
N TYR A 7 17.41 8.69 18.77
CA TYR A 7 17.84 7.36 19.20
C TYR A 7 17.47 6.29 18.18
N ILE A 8 16.25 6.35 17.62
CA ILE A 8 15.81 5.41 16.57
C ILE A 8 16.59 5.67 15.27
N ALA A 9 16.88 6.93 14.95
CA ALA A 9 17.68 7.29 13.78
C ALA A 9 19.12 6.74 13.86
N LYS A 10 19.71 6.63 15.05
CA LYS A 10 21.03 5.99 15.22
C LYS A 10 21.04 4.52 14.82
N VAL A 11 19.91 3.80 14.93
CA VAL A 11 19.82 2.40 14.46
C VAL A 11 20.04 2.32 12.94
N LEU A 12 19.60 3.32 12.18
CA LEU A 12 19.82 3.39 10.73
C LEU A 12 21.28 3.64 10.33
N THR A 13 22.13 4.05 11.28
CA THR A 13 23.58 4.24 11.03
C THR A 13 24.38 2.94 11.11
N VAL A 14 23.77 1.84 11.59
CA VAL A 14 24.40 0.52 11.60
C VAL A 14 24.62 0.05 10.16
N PRO A 15 25.79 -0.53 9.81
CA PRO A 15 26.06 -1.00 8.45
C PRO A 15 24.98 -1.95 7.94
N ARG A 16 24.54 -1.75 6.69
CA ARG A 16 23.47 -2.54 6.06
C ARG A 16 23.73 -4.05 6.10
N THR A 17 25.00 -4.46 6.04
CA THR A 17 25.44 -5.85 6.14
C THR A 17 24.96 -6.55 7.41
N PHE A 18 24.87 -5.82 8.53
CA PHE A 18 24.35 -6.34 9.78
C PHE A 18 22.86 -6.01 9.96
N LEU A 19 22.42 -4.83 9.54
CA LEU A 19 21.03 -4.40 9.71
C LEU A 19 20.04 -5.33 9.01
N ILE A 20 20.33 -5.73 7.76
CA ILE A 20 19.44 -6.57 6.95
C ILE A 20 19.19 -7.95 7.59
N PRO A 21 20.21 -8.75 7.98
CA PRO A 21 19.96 -10.05 8.61
C PRO A 21 19.24 -9.93 9.94
N PHE A 22 19.50 -8.87 10.74
CA PHE A 22 18.72 -8.63 11.96
C PHE A 22 17.25 -8.32 11.67
N ILE A 23 16.95 -7.44 10.71
CA ILE A 23 15.58 -7.15 10.30
C ILE A 23 14.88 -8.44 9.83
N LEU A 24 15.52 -9.22 8.96
CA LEU A 24 14.97 -10.49 8.48
C LEU A 24 14.70 -11.45 9.64
N PHE A 25 15.66 -11.65 10.54
CA PHE A 25 15.49 -12.49 11.71
C PHE A 25 14.31 -12.06 12.57
N PHE A 26 14.22 -10.78 12.93
CA PHE A 26 13.12 -10.28 13.74
C PHE A 26 11.76 -10.35 13.04
N THR A 27 11.69 -10.11 11.72
CA THR A 27 10.44 -10.23 10.95
C THR A 27 9.95 -11.67 10.85
N LEU A 28 10.85 -12.63 10.61
CA LEU A 28 10.53 -14.06 10.58
C LEU A 28 10.09 -14.56 11.96
N MET A 29 10.85 -14.18 13.00
CA MET A 29 10.52 -14.55 14.38
C MET A 29 9.18 -13.94 14.82
N GLY A 30 8.92 -12.68 14.47
CA GLY A 30 7.69 -11.98 14.80
C GLY A 30 6.46 -12.61 14.14
N ALA A 31 6.56 -12.99 12.86
CA ALA A 31 5.49 -13.70 12.16
C ALA A 31 5.23 -15.09 12.75
N TYR A 32 6.27 -15.79 13.21
CA TYR A 32 6.11 -17.11 13.80
C TYR A 32 5.50 -17.07 15.22
N ILE A 33 5.97 -16.17 16.09
CA ILE A 33 5.55 -16.12 17.50
C ILE A 33 4.05 -15.77 17.64
N GLY A 34 3.51 -14.92 16.76
CA GLY A 34 2.15 -14.40 16.89
C GLY A 34 1.07 -15.49 16.96
N GLN A 35 1.15 -16.49 16.09
CA GLN A 35 0.16 -17.57 16.00
C GLN A 35 0.78 -18.98 16.08
N ASN A 36 2.11 -19.10 16.25
CA ASN A 36 2.84 -20.37 16.15
C ASN A 36 2.49 -21.15 14.87
N ASN A 37 2.18 -20.44 13.80
CA ASN A 37 1.68 -21.02 12.56
C ASN A 37 2.72 -20.91 11.45
N VAL A 38 3.19 -22.08 10.99
CA VAL A 38 4.16 -22.20 9.89
C VAL A 38 3.61 -21.64 8.57
N THR A 39 2.29 -21.65 8.38
CA THR A 39 1.64 -21.11 7.18
C THR A 39 1.85 -19.60 7.05
N GLU A 40 1.78 -18.84 8.14
CA GLU A 40 2.01 -17.39 8.12
C GLU A 40 3.46 -17.05 7.80
N LEU A 41 4.38 -17.85 8.33
CA LEU A 41 5.80 -17.76 7.99
C LEU A 41 6.01 -18.02 6.49
N LEU A 42 5.33 -19.02 5.93
CA LEU A 42 5.39 -19.34 4.50
C LEU A 42 4.82 -18.19 3.64
N PHE A 43 3.71 -17.59 4.07
CA PHE A 43 3.16 -16.40 3.41
C PHE A 43 4.11 -15.21 3.47
N LEU A 44 4.74 -14.95 4.62
CA LEU A 44 5.72 -13.86 4.76
C LEU A 44 6.89 -14.05 3.80
N VAL A 45 7.47 -15.26 3.74
CA VAL A 45 8.56 -15.56 2.81
C VAL A 45 8.08 -15.46 1.36
N GLY A 46 6.93 -16.02 1.03
CA GLY A 46 6.33 -15.96 -0.31
C GLY A 46 6.07 -14.53 -0.78
N LEU A 47 5.50 -13.69 0.07
CA LEU A 47 5.28 -12.27 -0.21
C LEU A 47 6.60 -11.48 -0.28
N GLY A 48 7.60 -11.83 0.53
CA GLY A 48 8.94 -11.24 0.44
C GLY A 48 9.62 -11.53 -0.90
N VAL A 49 9.47 -12.76 -1.40
CA VAL A 49 9.95 -13.15 -2.74
C VAL A 49 9.16 -12.41 -3.83
N ALA A 50 7.83 -12.38 -3.74
CA ALA A 50 6.99 -11.65 -4.69
C ALA A 50 7.32 -10.15 -4.74
N ALA A 51 7.53 -9.51 -3.58
CA ALA A 51 7.98 -8.13 -3.47
C ALA A 51 9.35 -7.92 -4.13
N THR A 52 10.26 -8.88 -3.98
CA THR A 52 11.57 -8.84 -4.64
C THR A 52 11.44 -8.92 -6.16
N ILE A 53 10.55 -9.78 -6.69
CA ILE A 53 10.25 -9.86 -8.13
C ILE A 53 9.65 -8.53 -8.64
N LEU A 54 8.70 -7.95 -7.91
CA LEU A 54 8.11 -6.65 -8.25
C LEU A 54 9.16 -5.53 -8.26
N ARG A 55 10.14 -5.60 -7.34
CA ARG A 55 11.30 -4.69 -7.33
C ARG A 55 12.12 -4.80 -8.60
N PHE A 56 12.38 -6.03 -9.06
CA PHE A 56 13.11 -6.29 -10.31
C PHE A 56 12.32 -5.81 -11.53
N ALA A 57 11.00 -5.92 -11.51
CA ALA A 57 10.12 -5.39 -12.54
C ALA A 57 9.92 -3.84 -12.45
N SER A 58 10.73 -3.14 -11.64
CA SER A 58 10.70 -1.68 -11.47
C SER A 58 9.38 -1.12 -10.95
N PHE A 59 8.54 -1.94 -10.31
CA PHE A 59 7.32 -1.46 -9.68
C PHE A 59 7.65 -0.73 -8.37
N PRO A 60 7.01 0.43 -8.11
CA PRO A 60 7.21 1.15 -6.87
C PRO A 60 6.51 0.41 -5.72
N LEU A 61 7.30 -0.26 -4.88
CA LEU A 61 6.81 -1.06 -3.74
C LEU A 61 6.01 -0.24 -2.72
N ALA A 62 6.44 1.00 -2.45
CA ALA A 62 5.80 1.82 -1.42
C ALA A 62 4.32 2.15 -1.74
N PRO A 63 3.97 2.65 -2.95
CA PRO A 63 2.57 2.79 -3.37
C PRO A 63 1.78 1.48 -3.33
N LEU A 64 2.39 0.36 -3.72
CA LEU A 64 1.72 -0.94 -3.75
C LEU A 64 1.36 -1.42 -2.34
N LEU A 65 2.28 -1.28 -1.38
CA LEU A 65 2.02 -1.56 0.03
C LEU A 65 0.91 -0.66 0.60
N ILE A 66 0.94 0.63 0.29
CA ILE A 66 -0.11 1.58 0.71
C ILE A 66 -1.46 1.14 0.16
N GLY A 67 -1.54 0.78 -1.13
CA GLY A 67 -2.76 0.27 -1.75
C GLY A 67 -3.24 -1.04 -1.11
N PHE A 68 -2.33 -1.97 -0.80
CA PHE A 68 -2.65 -3.23 -0.16
C PHE A 68 -3.21 -3.06 1.26
N ILE A 69 -2.64 -2.16 2.06
CA ILE A 69 -3.11 -1.88 3.42
C ILE A 69 -4.44 -1.12 3.40
N LEU A 70 -4.58 -0.15 2.50
CA LEU A 70 -5.80 0.66 2.40
C LEU A 70 -6.96 -0.07 1.73
N GLY A 71 -6.69 -1.07 0.88
CA GLY A 71 -7.71 -1.82 0.14
C GLY A 71 -8.81 -2.41 1.03
N PRO A 72 -8.48 -3.23 2.04
CA PRO A 72 -9.45 -3.79 2.98
C PRO A 72 -10.24 -2.71 3.71
N MET A 73 -9.58 -1.62 4.13
CA MET A 73 -10.27 -0.51 4.77
C MET A 73 -11.28 0.14 3.81
N LEU A 74 -10.94 0.27 2.53
CA LEU A 74 -11.83 0.83 1.52
C LEU A 74 -13.05 -0.08 1.30
N GLU A 75 -12.82 -1.38 1.14
CA GLU A 75 -13.88 -2.39 0.96
C GLU A 75 -14.82 -2.42 2.16
N ASP A 76 -14.28 -2.44 3.38
CA ASP A 76 -15.07 -2.44 4.61
C ASP A 76 -15.94 -1.19 4.71
N ASN A 77 -15.39 -0.01 4.40
CA ASN A 77 -16.15 1.24 4.43
C ASN A 77 -17.20 1.31 3.31
N PHE A 78 -16.90 0.80 2.12
CA PHE A 78 -17.85 0.74 1.00
C PHE A 78 -19.00 -0.24 1.29
N SER A 79 -18.69 -1.41 1.84
CA SER A 79 -19.69 -2.40 2.25
C SER A 79 -20.58 -1.84 3.36
N ARG A 80 -20.01 -1.19 4.38
CA ARG A 80 -20.79 -0.50 5.42
C ARG A 80 -21.70 0.58 4.86
N ALA A 81 -21.21 1.41 3.93
CA ALA A 81 -22.02 2.46 3.31
C ALA A 81 -23.18 1.87 2.49
N THR A 82 -22.94 0.80 1.74
CA THR A 82 -23.94 0.12 0.90
C THR A 82 -25.02 -0.56 1.77
N GLN A 83 -24.64 -1.18 2.89
CA GLN A 83 -25.57 -1.80 3.83
C GLN A 83 -26.44 -0.78 4.56
N LEU A 84 -25.92 0.41 4.85
CA LEU A 84 -26.64 1.43 5.60
C LEU A 84 -27.74 2.11 4.77
N TYR A 85 -27.60 2.10 3.45
CA TYR A 85 -28.44 2.87 2.53
C TYR A 85 -29.27 2.00 1.55
N ASP A 86 -29.30 0.68 1.72
CA ASP A 86 -29.95 -0.25 0.77
C ASP A 86 -29.39 -0.12 -0.66
N GLY A 87 -28.07 -0.20 -0.81
CA GLY A 87 -27.40 -0.23 -2.11
C GLY A 87 -26.63 1.05 -2.43
N VAL A 88 -26.68 1.50 -3.69
CA VAL A 88 -25.90 2.65 -4.21
C VAL A 88 -26.60 4.01 -4.07
N SER A 89 -27.78 4.04 -3.44
CA SER A 89 -28.57 5.24 -3.11
C SER A 89 -27.80 6.27 -2.27
N PHE A 90 -26.83 5.83 -1.46
CA PHE A 90 -25.99 6.73 -0.65
C PHE A 90 -25.22 7.78 -1.47
N ILE A 91 -24.98 7.50 -2.75
CA ILE A 91 -24.32 8.44 -3.68
C ILE A 91 -25.24 9.63 -3.96
N TRP A 92 -26.55 9.39 -4.10
CA TRP A 92 -27.53 10.44 -4.42
C TRP A 92 -28.09 11.12 -3.18
N GLU A 93 -28.24 10.41 -2.07
CA GLU A 93 -28.78 10.97 -0.81
C GLU A 93 -27.80 11.88 -0.07
N ARG A 94 -26.49 11.72 -0.32
CA ARG A 94 -25.43 12.53 0.28
C ARG A 94 -24.68 13.29 -0.83
N PRO A 95 -25.07 14.54 -1.16
CA PRO A 95 -24.43 15.29 -2.25
C PRO A 95 -22.92 15.49 -2.05
N MET A 96 -22.45 15.52 -0.79
CA MET A 96 -21.03 15.57 -0.48
C MET A 96 -20.28 14.31 -0.93
N THR A 97 -20.89 13.13 -0.79
CA THR A 97 -20.31 11.86 -1.25
C THR A 97 -20.17 11.84 -2.76
N ALA A 98 -21.22 12.27 -3.49
CA ALA A 98 -21.16 12.39 -4.95
C ALA A 98 -20.01 13.30 -5.41
N VAL A 99 -19.88 14.49 -4.79
CA VAL A 99 -18.81 15.44 -5.13
C VAL A 99 -17.43 14.82 -4.85
N LEU A 100 -17.23 14.20 -3.69
CA LEU A 100 -15.95 13.57 -3.35
C LEU A 100 -15.59 12.41 -4.30
N LEU A 101 -16.57 11.57 -4.69
CA LEU A 101 -16.36 10.50 -5.66
C LEU A 101 -15.99 11.04 -7.04
N VAL A 102 -16.67 12.09 -7.51
CA VAL A 102 -16.34 12.73 -8.80
C VAL A 102 -14.92 13.31 -8.76
N VAL A 103 -14.54 13.99 -7.67
CA VAL A 103 -13.18 14.53 -7.50
C VAL A 103 -12.14 13.40 -7.46
N ALA A 104 -12.41 12.30 -6.75
CA ALA A 104 -11.52 11.14 -6.70
C ALA A 104 -11.29 10.53 -8.09
N VAL A 105 -12.36 10.34 -8.87
CA VAL A 105 -12.26 9.84 -10.25
C VAL A 105 -11.46 10.81 -11.12
N LEU A 106 -11.70 12.12 -11.02
CA LEU A 106 -10.94 13.12 -11.77
C LEU A 106 -9.45 13.10 -11.43
N LEU A 107 -9.09 12.98 -10.14
CA LEU A 107 -7.71 12.90 -9.69
C LEU A 107 -6.98 11.65 -10.20
N ILE A 108 -7.69 10.57 -10.49
CA ILE A 108 -7.09 9.36 -11.08
C ILE A 108 -7.01 9.50 -12.60
N VAL A 109 -8.11 9.92 -13.25
CA VAL A 109 -8.25 9.93 -14.71
C VAL A 109 -7.41 11.03 -15.37
N LEU A 110 -7.39 12.24 -14.81
CA LEU A 110 -6.65 13.38 -15.39
C LEU A 110 -5.14 13.11 -15.53
N PRO A 111 -4.40 12.68 -14.48
CA PRO A 111 -2.99 12.35 -14.64
C PRO A 111 -2.79 11.09 -15.47
N ALA A 112 -3.65 10.06 -15.37
CA ALA A 112 -3.54 8.87 -16.21
C ALA A 112 -3.65 9.20 -17.71
N MET A 113 -4.58 10.09 -18.09
CA MET A 113 -4.71 10.58 -19.47
C MET A 113 -3.52 11.45 -19.90
N ARG A 114 -3.02 12.33 -19.03
CA ARG A 114 -1.85 13.17 -19.32
C ARG A 114 -0.58 12.34 -19.51
N SER A 115 -0.33 11.35 -18.64
CA SER A 115 0.81 10.44 -18.74
C SER A 115 0.76 9.59 -20.02
N ARG A 116 -0.44 9.12 -20.42
CA ARG A 116 -0.62 8.41 -21.70
C ARG A 116 -0.39 9.31 -22.93
N LYS A 117 -0.78 10.59 -22.86
CA LYS A 117 -0.52 11.56 -23.95
C LYS A 117 0.96 11.94 -24.02
N ALA A 118 1.63 12.18 -22.89
CA ALA A 118 3.06 12.51 -22.84
C ALA A 118 3.94 11.36 -23.37
N ALA A 119 3.59 10.10 -23.05
CA ALA A 119 4.27 8.93 -23.59
C ALA A 119 4.08 8.77 -25.12
N ARG A 120 2.94 9.21 -25.67
CA ARG A 120 2.70 9.21 -27.13
C ARG A 120 3.44 10.32 -27.88
N THR A 121 3.65 11.49 -27.28
CA THR A 121 4.37 12.60 -27.92
C THR A 121 5.89 12.36 -27.98
N GLN A 122 6.47 11.64 -27.00
CA GLN A 122 7.89 11.27 -27.03
C GLN A 122 8.24 10.13 -27.99
N ALA A 123 7.28 9.28 -28.35
CA ALA A 123 7.48 8.19 -29.31
C ALA A 123 7.33 8.65 -30.79
N ALA A 124 6.97 9.92 -31.02
CA ALA A 124 6.70 10.48 -32.34
C ALA A 124 7.68 11.62 -32.74
N GLY A 125 8.78 11.80 -31.99
CA GLY A 125 9.89 12.70 -32.32
C GLY A 125 11.19 11.92 -32.37
#